data_AF-A0A7V9JFK6-F1
#
_entry.id   AF-A0A7V9JFK6-F1
#
_cell.length_a   1.000
_cell.length_b   1.000
_cell.length_c   1.000
_cell.angle_alpha   90.00
_cell.angle_beta   90.00
_cell.angle_gamma   90.00
#
_symmetry.space_group_name_H-M   'P 1'
#
loop_
_entity.id
_entity.type
_entity.pdbx_description
1 polymer ?
#
loop_
_entity_poly.entity_id
_entity_poly.type
_entity_poly.pdbx_seq_one_letter_code
_entity_poly.pdbx_strand_id
1 'polypeptide(L)'
;MADVAGRSVAESLAGCLLGLALGDALGFVVEAQPPAVARGYVSGWLRTGRAGEREHPDYQFGQYSDDTQLARELLLSVRDAGGWDPARFGERVGALILSGRDVGAGPGTRSAGLRILLGAPWEHAGTPAPYAGNGAAMRAGPIGLLFGGDPERWRRCAREQSRVTHRDPRCTAGAVAIAGAVALGAQPGPVRAGDFLARLAAWVEPEDRSMALAIADLGTWTRLEPESAAQRLHVAESGISPFVVPSVLWSLYAFLRSPDDYWEAVCTAIAVGGDTDTMAAMTGAIAGGRLGTGALPPALVARLNDRGTWDSAALSRLARECAGSA
;
A
#
# COMPACT_ATOMS: atom_id res chain seq x y z
N MET A 1 -15.91 -0.54 -18.52
CA MET A 1 -14.73 -1.39 -18.34
C MET A 1 -13.54 -0.65 -18.92
N ALA A 2 -12.64 -0.17 -18.08
CA ALA A 2 -11.41 0.47 -18.56
C ALA A 2 -10.60 -0.57 -19.33
N ASP A 3 -10.18 -0.24 -20.56
CA ASP A 3 -9.33 -1.11 -21.35
C ASP A 3 -7.99 -1.29 -20.62
N VAL A 4 -7.72 -2.51 -20.16
CA VAL A 4 -6.48 -2.89 -19.45
C VAL A 4 -5.35 -3.21 -20.44
N ALA A 5 -5.64 -3.29 -21.75
CA ALA A 5 -4.63 -3.61 -22.75
C ALA A 5 -3.76 -2.39 -23.11
N GLY A 6 -2.43 -2.55 -23.00
CA GLY A 6 -1.48 -1.62 -23.64
C GLY A 6 -1.13 -0.35 -22.86
N ARG A 7 -1.36 -0.29 -21.54
CA ARG A 7 -0.90 0.87 -20.73
C ARG A 7 0.62 0.88 -20.58
N SER A 8 1.20 2.08 -20.59
CA SER A 8 2.61 2.26 -20.30
C SER A 8 2.89 2.04 -18.81
N VAL A 9 4.10 1.59 -18.48
CA VAL A 9 4.57 1.47 -17.08
C VAL A 9 4.42 2.80 -16.34
N ALA A 10 4.68 3.92 -17.00
CA ALA A 10 4.51 5.25 -16.42
C ALA A 10 3.06 5.55 -16.00
N GLU A 11 2.08 5.13 -16.80
CA GLU A 11 0.66 5.32 -16.47
C GLU A 11 0.20 4.37 -15.35
N SER A 12 0.66 3.12 -15.36
CA SER A 12 0.42 2.19 -14.25
C SER A 12 1.08 2.66 -12.96
N LEU A 13 2.31 3.19 -13.00
CA LEU A 13 3.01 3.66 -11.81
C LEU A 13 2.34 4.93 -11.24
N ALA A 14 1.88 5.84 -12.11
CA ALA A 14 1.08 6.99 -11.68
C ALA A 14 -0.26 6.57 -11.09
N GLY A 15 -0.97 5.61 -11.71
CA GLY A 15 -2.20 5.04 -11.17
C GLY A 15 -1.98 4.34 -9.83
N CYS A 16 -0.87 3.62 -9.68
CA CYS A 16 -0.48 2.94 -8.44
C CYS A 16 -0.26 3.93 -7.31
N LEU A 17 0.57 4.96 -7.51
CA LEU A 17 0.88 5.93 -6.46
C LEU A 17 -0.33 6.80 -6.09
N LEU A 18 -1.13 7.23 -7.08
CA LEU A 18 -2.34 8.01 -6.81
C LEU A 18 -3.47 7.17 -6.22
N GLY A 19 -3.58 5.90 -6.62
CA GLY A 19 -4.52 4.95 -6.02
C GLY A 19 -4.15 4.60 -4.58
N LEU A 20 -2.86 4.45 -4.29
CA LEU A 20 -2.34 4.35 -2.92
C LEU A 20 -2.75 5.59 -2.12
N ALA A 21 -2.42 6.79 -2.62
CA ALA A 21 -2.71 8.05 -1.95
C ALA A 21 -4.19 8.32 -1.70
N LEU A 22 -5.05 7.96 -2.67
CA LEU A 22 -6.49 8.10 -2.51
C LEU A 22 -7.06 7.05 -1.56
N GLY A 23 -6.58 5.81 -1.62
CA GLY A 23 -6.96 4.76 -0.68
C GLY A 23 -6.62 5.15 0.76
N ASP A 24 -5.38 5.57 0.98
CA ASP A 24 -4.87 6.15 2.23
C ASP A 24 -5.78 7.27 2.73
N ALA A 25 -5.93 8.36 1.97
CA ALA A 25 -6.71 9.53 2.41
C ALA A 25 -8.21 9.22 2.70
N LEU A 26 -8.79 8.22 2.03
CA LEU A 26 -10.15 7.75 2.31
C LEU A 26 -10.21 6.89 3.58
N GLY A 27 -9.28 5.96 3.74
CA GLY A 27 -9.21 5.08 4.91
C GLY A 27 -8.82 5.81 6.19
N PHE A 28 -8.02 6.88 6.07
CA PHE A 28 -7.53 7.68 7.20
C PHE A 28 -8.66 8.36 7.97
N VAL A 29 -9.77 8.71 7.31
CA VAL A 29 -10.96 9.32 7.93
C VAL A 29 -11.56 8.46 9.06
N VAL A 30 -11.39 7.14 9.00
CA VAL A 30 -11.94 6.19 9.98
C VAL A 30 -10.89 5.22 10.50
N GLU A 31 -9.62 5.59 10.47
CA GLU A 31 -8.53 4.80 11.04
C GLU A 31 -8.81 4.46 12.51
N ALA A 32 -8.47 3.23 12.89
CA ALA A 32 -8.67 2.63 14.22
C ALA A 32 -10.14 2.57 14.68
N GLN A 33 -11.12 2.87 13.81
CA GLN A 33 -12.53 2.79 14.15
C GLN A 33 -13.06 1.36 14.01
N PRO A 34 -14.03 0.95 14.85
CA PRO A 34 -14.61 -0.39 14.79
C PRO A 34 -15.41 -0.62 13.49
N PRO A 35 -15.65 -1.89 13.10
CA PRO A 35 -16.34 -2.24 11.85
C PRO A 35 -17.71 -1.57 11.67
N ALA A 36 -18.44 -1.30 12.75
CA ALA A 36 -19.74 -0.62 12.68
C ALA A 36 -19.60 0.83 12.17
N VAL A 37 -18.60 1.57 12.66
CA VAL A 37 -18.34 2.95 12.25
C VAL A 37 -17.81 2.99 10.81
N ALA A 38 -16.89 2.09 10.47
CA ALA A 38 -16.32 1.99 9.13
C ALA A 38 -17.39 1.63 8.08
N ARG A 39 -18.27 0.64 8.34
CA ARG A 39 -19.42 0.33 7.46
C ARG A 39 -20.40 1.49 7.33
N GLY A 40 -20.66 2.21 8.42
CA GLY A 40 -21.47 3.43 8.39
C GLY A 40 -20.84 4.54 7.54
N TYR A 41 -19.51 4.67 7.57
CA TYR A 41 -18.79 5.60 6.70
C TYR A 41 -18.91 5.21 5.22
N VAL A 42 -18.64 3.95 4.89
CA VAL A 42 -18.74 3.45 3.51
C VAL A 42 -20.15 3.61 2.95
N SER A 43 -21.17 3.19 3.69
CA SER A 43 -22.56 3.25 3.23
C SER A 43 -23.15 4.66 3.24
N GLY A 44 -22.82 5.48 4.23
CA GLY A 44 -23.39 6.83 4.40
C GLY A 44 -22.68 7.93 3.60
N TRP A 45 -21.39 7.77 3.29
CA TRP A 45 -20.57 8.81 2.68
C TRP A 45 -19.91 8.37 1.37
N LEU A 46 -19.19 7.25 1.35
CA LEU A 46 -18.46 6.83 0.14
C LEU A 46 -19.42 6.46 -0.99
N ARG A 47 -20.37 5.56 -0.71
CA ARG A 47 -21.34 5.07 -1.71
C ARG A 47 -22.43 6.06 -2.07
N THR A 48 -22.53 7.20 -1.37
CA THR A 48 -23.50 8.26 -1.64
C THR A 48 -22.90 9.44 -2.42
N GLY A 49 -21.62 9.34 -2.83
CA GLY A 49 -20.92 10.40 -3.55
C GLY A 49 -20.46 11.56 -2.67
N ARG A 50 -20.50 11.39 -1.34
CA ARG A 50 -20.21 12.42 -0.32
C ARG A 50 -18.86 12.18 0.38
N ALA A 51 -17.99 11.37 -0.22
CA ALA A 51 -16.73 10.91 0.39
C ALA A 51 -15.90 12.05 1.00
N GLY A 52 -15.74 13.15 0.25
CA GLY A 52 -14.95 14.30 0.67
C GLY A 52 -15.63 15.28 1.62
N GLU A 53 -16.85 15.00 2.07
CA GLU A 53 -17.56 15.83 3.07
C GLU A 53 -17.29 15.37 4.52
N ARG A 54 -16.79 14.15 4.71
CA ARG A 54 -16.33 13.66 6.02
C ARG A 54 -14.82 13.72 6.09
N GLU A 55 -14.30 14.23 7.19
CA GLU A 55 -12.87 14.49 7.39
C GLU A 55 -12.35 13.77 8.64
N HIS A 56 -11.03 13.64 8.73
CA HIS A 56 -10.36 13.18 9.95
C HIS A 56 -10.47 14.30 11.01
N PRO A 57 -10.55 13.98 12.33
CA PRO A 57 -10.66 15.00 13.38
C PRO A 57 -9.61 16.11 13.31
N ASP A 58 -8.39 15.75 12.95
CA ASP A 58 -7.23 16.66 12.91
C ASP A 58 -6.85 17.15 11.50
N TYR A 59 -7.44 16.59 10.43
CA TYR A 59 -7.02 16.86 9.06
C TYR A 59 -8.20 16.98 8.09
N GLN A 60 -8.14 17.99 7.22
CA GLN A 60 -9.09 18.13 6.12
C GLN A 60 -9.01 16.95 5.16
N PHE A 61 -10.13 16.62 4.52
CA PHE A 61 -10.16 15.51 3.57
C PHE A 61 -9.18 15.75 2.41
N GLY A 62 -8.43 14.71 2.08
CA GLY A 62 -7.37 14.72 1.09
C GLY A 62 -5.96 14.68 1.70
N GLN A 63 -5.81 14.95 3.00
CA GLN A 63 -4.57 14.61 3.69
C GLN A 63 -4.37 13.09 3.67
N TYR A 64 -3.25 12.64 3.13
CA TYR A 64 -2.79 11.25 3.22
C TYR A 64 -1.79 11.07 4.38
N SER A 65 -1.63 9.85 4.88
CA SER A 65 -0.79 9.50 6.02
C SER A 65 0.63 9.07 5.59
N ASP A 66 1.36 8.43 6.51
CA ASP A 66 2.73 7.98 6.31
C ASP A 66 2.84 6.86 5.28
N ASP A 67 1.75 6.15 4.98
CA ASP A 67 1.64 5.20 3.89
C ASP A 67 2.09 5.82 2.56
N THR A 68 1.46 6.92 2.19
CA THR A 68 1.78 7.66 0.97
C THR A 68 3.06 8.46 1.10
N GLN A 69 3.30 9.08 2.26
CA GLN A 69 4.54 9.84 2.46
C GLN A 69 5.76 8.93 2.26
N LEU A 70 5.78 7.73 2.85
CA LEU A 70 6.90 6.80 2.73
C LEU A 70 6.98 6.14 1.35
N ALA A 71 5.86 5.89 0.67
CA ALA A 71 5.87 5.44 -0.73
C ALA A 71 6.49 6.52 -1.65
N ARG A 72 6.16 7.78 -1.41
CA ARG A 72 6.78 8.93 -2.10
C ARG A 72 8.27 9.03 -1.77
N GLU A 73 8.66 8.95 -0.50
CA GLU A 73 10.08 8.98 -0.11
C GLU A 73 10.87 7.84 -0.76
N LEU A 74 10.27 6.65 -0.90
CA LEU A 74 10.86 5.53 -1.63
C LEU A 74 11.10 5.88 -3.10
N LEU A 75 10.11 6.40 -3.81
CA LEU A 75 10.26 6.79 -5.21
C LEU A 75 11.26 7.93 -5.41
N LEU A 76 11.26 8.92 -4.51
CA LEU A 76 12.27 10.00 -4.50
C LEU A 76 13.67 9.42 -4.37
N SER A 77 13.88 8.44 -3.47
CA SER A 77 15.19 7.80 -3.32
C SER A 77 15.64 7.08 -4.59
N VAL A 78 14.72 6.43 -5.31
CA VAL A 78 15.02 5.74 -6.57
C VAL A 78 15.41 6.73 -7.66
N ARG A 79 14.62 7.81 -7.81
CA ARG A 79 14.88 8.86 -8.79
C ARG A 79 16.21 9.56 -8.53
N ASP A 80 16.43 10.01 -7.29
CA ASP A 80 17.58 10.83 -6.94
C ASP A 80 18.90 10.03 -7.03
N ALA A 81 18.85 8.71 -6.80
CA ALA A 81 19.99 7.82 -6.96
C ALA A 81 20.16 7.25 -8.39
N GLY A 82 19.19 7.43 -9.29
CA GLY A 82 19.17 6.80 -10.62
C GLY A 82 19.06 5.27 -10.56
N GLY A 83 18.43 4.73 -9.51
CA GLY A 83 18.35 3.31 -9.22
C GLY A 83 18.02 3.02 -7.76
N TRP A 84 17.99 1.74 -7.36
CA TRP A 84 17.70 1.37 -5.98
C TRP A 84 18.95 1.41 -5.11
N ASP A 85 18.92 2.26 -4.07
CA ASP A 85 19.90 2.30 -2.98
C ASP A 85 19.15 2.35 -1.62
N PRO A 86 19.22 1.28 -0.82
CA PRO A 86 18.53 1.23 0.47
C PRO A 86 19.07 2.23 1.50
N ALA A 87 20.34 2.63 1.41
CA ALA A 87 20.90 3.64 2.29
C ALA A 87 20.27 5.02 2.01
N ARG A 88 20.08 5.36 0.72
CA ARG A 88 19.37 6.58 0.32
C ARG A 88 17.94 6.57 0.80
N PHE A 89 17.23 5.45 0.67
CA PHE A 89 15.88 5.35 1.24
C PHE A 89 15.90 5.54 2.77
N GLY A 90 16.87 4.95 3.48
CA GLY A 90 17.07 5.17 4.92
C GLY A 90 17.27 6.64 5.29
N GLU A 91 18.14 7.36 4.56
CA GLU A 91 18.36 8.81 4.74
C GLU A 91 17.05 9.60 4.58
N ARG A 92 16.23 9.23 3.60
CA ARG A 92 14.93 9.85 3.33
C ARG A 92 13.92 9.60 4.46
N VAL A 93 13.86 8.37 4.99
CA VAL A 93 13.05 8.04 6.18
C VAL A 93 13.53 8.87 7.38
N GLY A 94 14.84 8.90 7.65
CA GLY A 94 15.42 9.70 8.72
C GLY A 94 15.08 11.19 8.61
N ALA A 95 15.20 11.76 7.41
CA ALA A 95 14.88 13.17 7.16
C ALA A 95 13.38 13.49 7.37
N LEU A 96 12.48 12.58 6.95
CA LEU A 96 11.05 12.75 7.20
C LEU A 96 10.75 12.80 8.70
N ILE A 97 11.27 11.82 9.46
CA ILE A 97 11.09 11.74 10.91
C ILE A 97 11.72 12.95 11.63
N LEU A 98 12.93 13.36 11.25
CA LEU A 98 13.59 14.53 11.83
C LEU A 98 12.79 15.81 11.61
N SER A 99 12.12 15.94 10.47
CA SER A 99 11.33 17.13 10.15
C SER A 99 10.03 17.24 10.97
N GLY A 100 9.60 16.17 11.64
CA GLY A 100 8.33 16.12 12.37
C GLY A 100 7.09 16.31 11.48
N ARG A 101 7.24 16.11 10.17
CA ARG A 101 6.16 16.24 9.19
C ARG A 101 5.45 14.93 8.89
N ASP A 102 5.91 13.82 9.46
CA ASP A 102 5.21 12.54 9.34
C ASP A 102 3.78 12.66 9.87
N VAL A 103 2.84 12.07 9.16
CA VAL A 103 1.42 12.00 9.56
C VAL A 103 1.10 10.53 9.76
N GLY A 104 1.16 10.04 11.01
CA GLY A 104 0.77 8.65 11.33
C GLY A 104 1.92 7.67 11.59
N ALA A 105 3.18 8.04 11.32
CA ALA A 105 4.28 7.07 11.32
C ALA A 105 4.39 6.18 12.57
N GLY A 106 4.25 4.87 12.38
CA GLY A 106 4.31 3.91 13.49
C GLY A 106 5.66 3.90 14.24
N PRO A 107 5.70 3.33 15.47
CA PRO A 107 6.90 3.33 16.31
C PRO A 107 8.09 2.61 15.67
N GLY A 108 7.85 1.58 14.85
CA GLY A 108 8.88 0.88 14.10
C GLY A 108 9.60 1.78 13.09
N THR A 109 8.84 2.56 12.31
CA THR A 109 9.39 3.52 11.34
C THR A 109 10.13 4.65 12.06
N ARG A 110 9.53 5.25 13.09
CA ARG A 110 10.16 6.33 13.88
C ARG A 110 11.46 5.88 14.51
N SER A 111 11.47 4.70 15.15
CA SER A 111 12.69 4.14 15.76
C SER A 111 13.79 3.87 14.74
N ALA A 112 13.43 3.35 13.57
CA ALA A 112 14.39 3.11 12.50
C ALA A 112 14.96 4.42 11.94
N GLY A 113 14.12 5.41 11.68
CA GLY A 113 14.55 6.75 11.26
C GLY A 113 15.54 7.37 12.27
N LEU A 114 15.25 7.29 13.57
CA LEU A 114 16.16 7.75 14.62
C LEU A 114 17.49 6.99 14.61
N ARG A 115 17.49 5.67 14.44
CA ARG A 115 18.74 4.88 14.35
C ARG A 115 19.58 5.29 13.14
N ILE A 116 18.96 5.50 11.97
CA ILE A 116 19.66 6.01 10.78
C ILE A 116 20.28 7.38 11.06
N LEU A 117 19.53 8.31 11.66
CA LEU A 117 20.02 9.65 12.01
C LEU A 117 21.21 9.61 12.97
N LEU A 118 21.27 8.60 13.85
CA LEU A 118 22.39 8.35 14.76
C LEU A 118 23.57 7.61 14.11
N GLY A 119 23.52 7.37 12.79
CA GLY A 119 24.61 6.75 12.03
C GLY A 119 24.55 5.23 11.97
N ALA A 120 23.43 4.59 12.37
CA ALA A 120 23.29 3.15 12.19
C ALA A 120 23.23 2.81 10.69
N PRO A 121 23.95 1.77 10.24
CA PRO A 121 23.80 1.26 8.87
C PRO A 121 22.38 0.73 8.64
N TRP A 122 21.86 0.92 7.43
CA TRP A 122 20.45 0.64 7.10
C TRP A 122 20.05 -0.82 7.35
N GLU A 123 20.99 -1.75 7.20
CA GLU A 123 20.81 -3.19 7.43
C GLU A 123 20.42 -3.52 8.88
N HIS A 124 20.75 -2.62 9.81
CA HIS A 124 20.58 -2.79 11.25
C HIS A 124 19.56 -1.83 11.86
N ALA A 125 19.08 -0.84 11.11
CA ALA A 125 18.17 0.19 11.63
C ALA A 125 16.74 -0.32 11.85
N GLY A 126 16.26 -1.24 11.02
CA GLY A 126 14.89 -1.75 11.14
C GLY A 126 14.66 -2.53 12.43
N THR A 127 13.45 -2.44 12.96
CA THR A 127 13.08 -3.14 14.20
C THR A 127 12.97 -4.65 13.96
N PRO A 128 13.67 -5.51 14.72
CA PRO A 128 13.72 -6.96 14.48
C PRO A 128 12.45 -7.69 14.91
N ALA A 129 12.36 -8.98 14.54
CA ALA A 129 11.33 -9.87 15.05
C ALA A 129 11.29 -9.87 16.60
N PRO A 130 10.10 -9.99 17.22
CA PRO A 130 8.81 -10.31 16.60
C PRO A 130 7.98 -9.10 16.13
N TYR A 131 8.59 -7.93 15.87
CA TYR A 131 7.88 -6.73 15.44
C TYR A 131 7.38 -6.82 13.99
N ALA A 132 6.11 -7.18 13.81
CA ALA A 132 5.52 -7.49 12.51
C ALA A 132 4.38 -6.54 12.09
N GLY A 133 4.66 -5.24 12.15
CA GLY A 133 3.78 -4.20 11.61
C GLY A 133 3.76 -4.20 10.08
N ASN A 134 2.68 -3.70 9.49
CA ASN A 134 2.51 -3.60 8.03
C ASN A 134 3.22 -2.41 7.36
N GLY A 135 3.92 -1.55 8.12
CA GLY A 135 4.50 -0.31 7.60
C GLY A 135 5.52 -0.47 6.46
N ALA A 136 6.10 -1.66 6.29
CA ALA A 136 6.92 -1.99 5.12
C ALA A 136 6.08 -2.35 3.88
N ALA A 137 4.91 -2.97 4.07
CA ALA A 137 4.03 -3.41 2.99
C ALA A 137 3.22 -2.27 2.40
N MET A 138 2.76 -1.33 3.24
CA MET A 138 1.89 -0.23 2.84
C MET A 138 2.49 0.67 1.74
N ARG A 139 3.82 0.84 1.76
CA ARG A 139 4.58 1.65 0.80
C ARG A 139 5.20 0.87 -0.35
N ALA A 140 5.00 -0.46 -0.39
CA ALA A 140 5.72 -1.34 -1.31
C ALA A 140 5.10 -1.43 -2.71
N GLY A 141 3.84 -1.01 -2.89
CA GLY A 141 3.11 -1.13 -4.16
C GLY A 141 3.88 -0.63 -5.39
N PRO A 142 4.38 0.62 -5.39
CA PRO A 142 5.11 1.19 -6.54
C PRO A 142 6.31 0.35 -7.02
N ILE A 143 6.96 -0.42 -6.12
CA ILE A 143 8.14 -1.22 -6.42
C ILE A 143 7.86 -2.26 -7.52
N GLY A 144 6.65 -2.82 -7.55
CA GLY A 144 6.26 -3.84 -8.54
C GLY A 144 6.25 -3.36 -10.00
N LEU A 145 6.29 -2.04 -10.21
CA LEU A 145 6.29 -1.40 -11.54
C LEU A 145 7.63 -0.74 -11.87
N LEU A 146 8.62 -0.85 -10.99
CA LEU A 146 9.99 -0.38 -11.25
C LEU A 146 10.80 -1.46 -11.98
N PHE A 147 12.02 -1.08 -12.38
CA PHE A 147 13.06 -1.99 -12.86
C PHE A 147 12.67 -2.80 -14.11
N GLY A 148 11.88 -2.20 -15.01
CA GLY A 148 11.38 -2.86 -16.21
C GLY A 148 10.50 -4.08 -15.96
N GLY A 149 9.96 -4.24 -14.74
CA GLY A 149 9.16 -5.40 -14.35
C GLY A 149 9.97 -6.66 -14.05
N ASP A 150 11.30 -6.56 -13.91
CA ASP A 150 12.17 -7.69 -13.56
C ASP A 150 11.87 -8.22 -12.14
N PRO A 151 11.36 -9.46 -12.00
CA PRO A 151 11.02 -10.05 -10.71
C PRO A 151 12.17 -10.21 -9.73
N GLU A 152 13.41 -10.33 -10.19
CA GLU A 152 14.56 -10.41 -9.29
C GLU A 152 14.87 -9.04 -8.68
N ARG A 153 14.91 -8.00 -9.52
CA ARG A 153 15.24 -6.62 -9.10
C ARG A 153 14.18 -6.04 -8.18
N TRP A 154 12.89 -6.13 -8.53
CA TRP A 154 11.85 -5.55 -7.67
C TRP A 154 11.67 -6.33 -6.37
N ARG A 155 11.85 -7.65 -6.35
CA ARG A 155 11.83 -8.43 -5.10
C ARG A 155 13.00 -8.04 -4.19
N ARG A 156 14.20 -7.87 -4.75
CA ARG A 156 15.35 -7.37 -3.99
C ARG A 156 15.04 -6.01 -3.36
N CYS A 157 14.50 -5.06 -4.14
CA CYS A 157 14.09 -3.75 -3.63
C CYS A 157 13.05 -3.87 -2.50
N ALA A 158 12.00 -4.68 -2.69
CA ALA A 158 10.94 -4.88 -1.69
C ALA A 158 11.48 -5.47 -0.37
N ARG A 159 12.48 -6.36 -0.45
CA ARG A 159 13.14 -6.93 0.72
C ARG A 159 14.03 -5.93 1.45
N GLU A 160 14.87 -5.22 0.70
CA GLU A 160 15.84 -4.28 1.26
C GLU A 160 15.11 -3.08 1.90
N GLN A 161 14.10 -2.50 1.23
CA GLN A 161 13.32 -1.38 1.78
C GLN A 161 12.54 -1.77 3.05
N SER A 162 12.10 -3.03 3.14
CA SER A 162 11.45 -3.55 4.33
C SER A 162 12.44 -3.47 5.49
N ARG A 163 13.63 -4.06 5.31
CA ARG A 163 14.70 -4.15 6.33
C ARG A 163 15.20 -2.79 6.83
N VAL A 164 15.07 -1.72 6.05
CA VAL A 164 15.40 -0.36 6.50
C VAL A 164 14.61 0.02 7.75
N THR A 165 13.33 -0.37 7.86
CA THR A 165 12.49 -0.02 9.03
C THR A 165 11.91 -1.23 9.79
N HIS A 166 11.73 -2.36 9.13
CA HIS A 166 11.13 -3.59 9.64
C HIS A 166 11.98 -4.80 9.24
N ARG A 167 12.60 -5.46 10.22
CA ARG A 167 13.47 -6.63 10.00
C ARG A 167 12.80 -7.98 10.27
N ASP A 168 11.54 -7.98 10.72
CA ASP A 168 10.77 -9.22 10.86
C ASP A 168 10.51 -9.82 9.46
N PRO A 169 10.75 -11.13 9.24
CA PRO A 169 10.52 -11.78 7.95
C PRO A 169 9.10 -11.61 7.42
N ARG A 170 8.09 -11.55 8.31
CA ARG A 170 6.69 -11.36 7.92
C ARG A 170 6.45 -9.99 7.28
N CYS A 171 7.17 -8.95 7.73
CA CYS A 171 7.12 -7.62 7.11
C CYS A 171 7.68 -7.64 5.68
N THR A 172 8.81 -8.32 5.51
CA THR A 172 9.47 -8.51 4.20
C THR A 172 8.57 -9.29 3.25
N ALA A 173 7.97 -10.38 3.73
CA ALA A 173 7.00 -11.17 2.99
C ALA A 173 5.77 -10.34 2.58
N GLY A 174 5.24 -9.50 3.48
CA GLY A 174 4.16 -8.56 3.17
C GLY A 174 4.54 -7.53 2.10
N ALA A 175 5.74 -6.95 2.17
CA ALA A 175 6.23 -6.01 1.15
C ALA A 175 6.38 -6.67 -0.23
N VAL A 176 6.93 -7.88 -0.28
CA VAL A 176 7.01 -8.68 -1.52
C VAL A 176 5.62 -9.02 -2.04
N ALA A 177 4.68 -9.36 -1.16
CA ALA A 177 3.31 -9.67 -1.54
C ALA A 177 2.60 -8.47 -2.19
N ILE A 178 2.72 -7.27 -1.63
CA ILE A 178 2.06 -6.07 -2.20
C ILE A 178 2.73 -5.62 -3.50
N ALA A 179 4.07 -5.55 -3.54
CA ALA A 179 4.79 -5.23 -4.77
C ALA A 179 4.48 -6.25 -5.88
N GLY A 180 4.46 -7.54 -5.56
CA GLY A 180 4.12 -8.62 -6.49
C GLY A 180 2.67 -8.56 -6.96
N ALA A 181 1.73 -8.19 -6.08
CA ALA A 181 0.33 -8.02 -6.42
C ALA A 181 0.12 -6.86 -7.41
N VAL A 182 0.83 -5.74 -7.25
CA VAL A 182 0.83 -4.64 -8.23
C VAL A 182 1.43 -5.13 -9.56
N ALA A 183 2.58 -5.81 -9.54
CA ALA A 183 3.24 -6.33 -10.73
C ALA A 183 2.37 -7.32 -11.53
N LEU A 184 1.59 -8.15 -10.84
CA LEU A 184 0.63 -9.07 -11.47
C LEU A 184 -0.64 -8.34 -11.93
N GLY A 185 -1.17 -7.43 -11.11
CA GLY A 185 -2.41 -6.71 -11.38
C GLY A 185 -2.31 -5.81 -12.61
N ALA A 186 -1.14 -5.22 -12.84
CA ALA A 186 -0.84 -4.37 -14.00
C ALA A 186 -0.66 -5.15 -15.32
N GLN A 187 -0.55 -6.48 -15.29
CA GLN A 187 -0.46 -7.27 -16.52
C GLN A 187 -1.77 -7.19 -17.31
N PRO A 188 -1.70 -7.16 -18.66
CA PRO A 188 -2.89 -7.13 -19.50
C PRO A 188 -3.69 -8.43 -19.34
N GLY A 189 -5.02 -8.30 -19.48
CA GLY A 189 -5.95 -9.42 -19.43
C GLY A 189 -6.68 -9.57 -18.09
N PRO A 190 -7.53 -10.61 -17.96
CA PRO A 190 -8.36 -10.82 -16.80
C PRO A 190 -7.55 -11.31 -15.59
N VAL A 191 -7.88 -10.83 -14.39
CA VAL A 191 -7.33 -11.36 -13.14
C VAL A 191 -8.04 -12.67 -12.81
N ARG A 192 -7.31 -13.78 -12.90
CA ARG A 192 -7.78 -15.08 -12.40
C ARG A 192 -7.24 -15.28 -11.00
N ALA A 193 -8.10 -15.21 -9.99
CA ALA A 193 -7.69 -15.23 -8.58
C ALA A 193 -6.80 -16.44 -8.23
N GLY A 194 -7.09 -17.64 -8.75
CA GLY A 194 -6.27 -18.83 -8.51
C GLY A 194 -4.82 -18.68 -9.03
N ASP A 195 -4.66 -18.31 -10.30
CA ASP A 195 -3.34 -18.12 -10.92
C ASP A 195 -2.57 -16.96 -10.26
N PHE A 196 -3.29 -15.88 -9.93
CA PHE A 196 -2.74 -14.71 -9.25
C PHE A 196 -2.16 -15.09 -7.88
N LEU A 197 -2.93 -15.78 -7.06
CA LEU A 197 -2.53 -16.17 -5.70
C LEU A 197 -1.43 -17.24 -5.72
N ALA A 198 -1.49 -18.21 -6.64
CA ALA A 198 -0.44 -19.22 -6.77
C ALA A 198 0.92 -18.61 -7.12
N ARG A 199 0.94 -17.68 -8.09
CA ARG A 199 2.18 -16.99 -8.49
C ARG A 199 2.69 -16.06 -7.40
N LEU A 200 1.79 -15.37 -6.70
CA LEU A 200 2.15 -14.50 -5.60
C LEU A 200 2.73 -15.28 -4.41
N ALA A 201 2.09 -16.40 -4.03
CA ALA A 201 2.58 -17.27 -2.97
C ALA A 201 3.99 -17.81 -3.27
N ALA A 202 4.26 -18.22 -4.52
CA ALA A 202 5.59 -18.67 -4.94
C ALA A 202 6.68 -17.57 -4.83
N TRP A 203 6.33 -16.30 -5.02
CA TRP A 203 7.27 -15.19 -4.82
C TRP A 203 7.51 -14.85 -3.35
N VAL A 204 6.52 -15.09 -2.49
CA VAL A 204 6.55 -14.78 -1.06
C VAL A 204 7.19 -15.90 -0.22
N GLU A 205 7.07 -17.15 -0.66
CA GLU A 205 7.56 -18.34 0.06
C GLU A 205 9.03 -18.25 0.52
N PRO A 206 9.99 -17.72 -0.28
CA PRO A 206 11.37 -17.57 0.17
C PRO A 206 11.56 -16.61 1.35
N GLU A 207 10.63 -15.68 1.59
CA GLU A 207 10.71 -14.71 2.69
C GLU A 207 9.96 -15.19 3.93
N ASP A 208 8.75 -15.75 3.78
CA ASP A 208 7.97 -16.35 4.86
C ASP A 208 6.96 -17.38 4.31
N ARG A 209 7.17 -18.65 4.67
CA ARG A 209 6.32 -19.77 4.22
C ARG A 209 4.90 -19.69 4.77
N SER A 210 4.70 -19.20 6.00
CA SER A 210 3.36 -19.11 6.61
C SER A 210 2.50 -18.08 5.88
N MET A 211 3.09 -16.95 5.52
CA MET A 211 2.46 -15.91 4.70
C MET A 211 2.10 -16.45 3.31
N ALA A 212 3.02 -17.16 2.66
CA ALA A 212 2.76 -17.77 1.35
C ALA A 212 1.60 -18.78 1.39
N LEU A 213 1.53 -19.62 2.43
CA LEU A 213 0.41 -20.54 2.63
C LEU A 213 -0.91 -19.80 2.87
N ALA A 214 -0.89 -18.71 3.65
CA ALA A 214 -2.09 -17.89 3.87
C ALA A 214 -2.56 -17.17 2.59
N ILE A 215 -1.64 -16.71 1.74
CA ILE A 215 -1.95 -16.17 0.41
C ILE A 215 -2.55 -17.24 -0.50
N ALA A 216 -2.04 -18.47 -0.47
CA ALA A 216 -2.62 -19.57 -1.23
C ALA A 216 -4.04 -19.92 -0.73
N ASP A 217 -4.23 -19.97 0.60
CA ASP A 217 -5.52 -20.26 1.23
C ASP A 217 -6.59 -19.19 0.95
N LEU A 218 -6.20 -17.94 0.67
CA LEU A 218 -7.12 -16.88 0.23
C LEU A 218 -8.01 -17.34 -0.94
N GLY A 219 -7.51 -18.22 -1.82
CA GLY A 219 -8.28 -18.79 -2.92
C GLY A 219 -9.52 -19.59 -2.48
N THR A 220 -9.55 -20.09 -1.24
CA THR A 220 -10.69 -20.82 -0.67
C THR A 220 -11.80 -19.91 -0.17
N TRP A 221 -11.53 -18.61 -0.01
CA TRP A 221 -12.49 -17.66 0.58
C TRP A 221 -12.62 -16.31 -0.14
N THR A 222 -11.94 -16.09 -1.28
CA THR A 222 -12.14 -14.89 -2.13
C THR A 222 -13.60 -14.65 -2.55
N ARG A 223 -14.41 -15.72 -2.63
CA ARG A 223 -15.83 -15.65 -2.99
C ARG A 223 -16.78 -15.49 -1.80
N LEU A 224 -16.29 -15.59 -0.56
CA LEU A 224 -17.14 -15.35 0.62
C LEU A 224 -17.47 -13.87 0.71
N GLU A 225 -18.67 -13.52 1.18
CA GLU A 225 -19.05 -12.13 1.44
C GLU A 225 -18.09 -11.45 2.44
N PRO A 226 -17.87 -10.13 2.35
CA PRO A 226 -16.87 -9.42 3.14
C PRO A 226 -16.92 -9.72 4.64
N GLU A 227 -18.11 -9.77 5.24
CA GLU A 227 -18.24 -10.08 6.66
C GLU A 227 -17.78 -11.50 7.01
N SER A 228 -18.09 -12.50 6.17
CA SER A 228 -17.68 -13.89 6.36
C SER A 228 -16.20 -14.11 6.05
N ALA A 229 -15.65 -13.39 5.07
CA ALA A 229 -14.24 -13.40 4.75
C ALA A 229 -13.40 -12.77 5.86
N ALA A 230 -13.86 -11.64 6.41
CA ALA A 230 -13.19 -10.96 7.51
C ALA A 230 -13.00 -11.90 8.70
N GLN A 231 -14.00 -12.72 9.05
CA GLN A 231 -13.92 -13.72 10.13
C GLN A 231 -12.81 -14.78 9.96
N ARG A 232 -12.25 -14.96 8.75
CA ARG A 232 -11.07 -15.83 8.52
C ARG A 232 -9.77 -15.20 9.01
N LEU A 233 -9.74 -13.88 9.05
CA LEU A 233 -8.66 -13.09 9.63
C LEU A 233 -9.07 -12.82 11.08
N HIS A 234 -8.17 -12.87 12.05
CA HIS A 234 -8.54 -12.58 13.43
C HIS A 234 -8.95 -11.11 13.59
N VAL A 235 -10.24 -10.80 13.41
CA VAL A 235 -10.80 -9.45 13.54
C VAL A 235 -11.13 -9.22 15.01
N ALA A 236 -10.50 -8.21 15.61
CA ALA A 236 -10.86 -7.75 16.94
C ALA A 236 -12.15 -6.92 16.89
N GLU A 237 -12.71 -6.53 18.04
CA GLU A 237 -13.82 -5.57 18.09
C GLU A 237 -13.48 -4.25 17.38
N SER A 238 -12.19 -3.89 17.36
CA SER A 238 -11.65 -2.72 16.67
C SER A 238 -11.43 -2.91 15.18
N GLY A 239 -11.69 -4.09 14.60
CA GLY A 239 -11.39 -4.40 13.20
C GLY A 239 -10.06 -5.13 13.00
N ILE A 240 -9.47 -5.01 11.80
CA ILE A 240 -8.17 -5.63 11.50
C ILE A 240 -7.03 -4.74 12.04
N SER A 241 -6.18 -5.31 12.88
CA SER A 241 -5.01 -4.63 13.45
C SER A 241 -3.92 -4.32 12.41
N PRO A 242 -2.95 -3.43 12.70
CA PRO A 242 -1.79 -3.14 11.83
C PRO A 242 -0.75 -4.28 11.74
N PHE A 243 -1.15 -5.51 12.06
CA PHE A 243 -0.31 -6.70 11.91
C PHE A 243 -0.24 -7.09 10.43
N VAL A 244 0.97 -7.26 9.90
CA VAL A 244 1.20 -7.38 8.44
C VAL A 244 0.42 -8.48 7.75
N VAL A 245 0.26 -9.64 8.38
CA VAL A 245 -0.40 -10.81 7.76
C VAL A 245 -1.86 -10.52 7.43
N PRO A 246 -2.75 -10.20 8.40
CA PRO A 246 -4.14 -9.91 8.10
C PRO A 246 -4.33 -8.65 7.26
N SER A 247 -3.53 -7.58 7.43
CA SER A 247 -3.65 -6.37 6.60
C SER A 247 -3.41 -6.67 5.12
N VAL A 248 -2.36 -7.43 4.80
CA VAL A 248 -2.04 -7.80 3.40
C VAL A 248 -3.09 -8.76 2.84
N LEU A 249 -3.51 -9.78 3.60
CA LEU A 249 -4.53 -10.72 3.13
C LEU A 249 -5.87 -10.03 2.85
N TRP A 250 -6.28 -9.11 3.70
CA TRP A 250 -7.51 -8.33 3.48
C TRP A 250 -7.39 -7.41 2.26
N SER A 251 -6.23 -6.79 2.07
CA SER A 251 -6.00 -5.91 0.91
C SER A 251 -6.04 -6.66 -0.41
N LEU A 252 -5.46 -7.88 -0.44
CA LEU A 252 -5.53 -8.80 -1.57
C LEU A 252 -6.97 -9.28 -1.82
N TYR A 253 -7.70 -9.64 -0.74
CA TYR A 253 -9.10 -10.03 -0.83
C TYR A 253 -9.97 -8.91 -1.44
N ALA A 254 -9.83 -7.68 -0.94
CA ALA A 254 -10.60 -6.53 -1.41
C ALA A 254 -10.34 -6.24 -2.89
N PHE A 255 -9.08 -6.30 -3.33
CA PHE A 255 -8.74 -6.19 -4.75
C PHE A 255 -9.31 -7.34 -5.59
N LEU A 256 -9.11 -8.59 -5.18
CA LEU A 256 -9.50 -9.76 -5.98
C LEU A 256 -11.02 -9.93 -6.12
N ARG A 257 -11.81 -9.34 -5.23
CA ARG A 257 -13.27 -9.26 -5.39
C ARG A 257 -13.70 -8.34 -6.51
N SER A 258 -12.97 -7.24 -6.70
CA SER A 258 -13.34 -6.16 -7.61
C SER A 258 -12.12 -5.66 -8.40
N PRO A 259 -11.41 -6.54 -9.14
CA PRO A 259 -10.11 -6.20 -9.73
C PRO A 259 -10.22 -5.11 -10.79
N ASP A 260 -11.41 -4.93 -11.38
CA ASP A 260 -11.67 -3.95 -12.42
C ASP A 260 -12.52 -2.75 -11.93
N ASP A 261 -12.69 -2.61 -10.61
CA ASP A 261 -13.41 -1.51 -9.96
C ASP A 261 -12.62 -1.01 -8.73
N TYR A 262 -11.86 0.07 -8.94
CA TYR A 262 -11.07 0.71 -7.89
C TYR A 262 -11.92 1.12 -6.69
N TRP A 263 -13.09 1.71 -6.93
CA TRP A 263 -13.90 2.30 -5.87
C TRP A 263 -14.50 1.23 -4.98
N GLU A 264 -15.01 0.15 -5.57
CA GLU A 264 -15.56 -0.97 -4.80
C GLU A 264 -14.48 -1.73 -4.04
N ALA A 265 -13.29 -1.91 -4.63
CA ALA A 265 -12.16 -2.53 -3.94
C ALA A 265 -11.76 -1.71 -2.70
N VAL A 266 -11.60 -0.39 -2.82
CA VAL A 266 -11.26 0.49 -1.69
C VAL A 266 -12.37 0.55 -0.65
N CYS A 267 -13.65 0.63 -1.06
CA CYS A 267 -14.78 0.57 -0.13
C CYS A 267 -14.79 -0.74 0.68
N THR A 268 -14.47 -1.87 0.04
CA THR A 268 -14.34 -3.18 0.71
C THR A 268 -13.18 -3.17 1.71
N ALA A 269 -12.04 -2.62 1.32
CA ALA A 269 -10.86 -2.52 2.20
C ALA A 269 -11.18 -1.74 3.49
N ILE A 270 -11.90 -0.62 3.38
CA ILE A 270 -12.25 0.26 4.50
C ILE A 270 -13.34 -0.35 5.40
N ALA A 271 -14.34 -1.03 4.82
CA ALA A 271 -15.54 -1.45 5.54
C ALA A 271 -15.29 -2.37 6.76
N VAL A 272 -14.14 -3.06 6.82
CA VAL A 272 -13.81 -3.96 7.94
C VAL A 272 -13.38 -3.23 9.21
N GLY A 273 -13.04 -1.93 9.15
CA GLY A 273 -12.53 -1.17 10.29
C GLY A 273 -11.11 -1.56 10.71
N GLY A 274 -10.63 -0.93 11.77
CA GLY A 274 -9.25 -1.08 12.25
C GLY A 274 -8.30 -0.23 11.42
N ASP A 275 -7.26 -0.84 10.89
CA ASP A 275 -6.16 -0.17 10.19
C ASP A 275 -6.51 0.18 8.73
N THR A 276 -7.56 0.99 8.58
CA THR A 276 -8.29 1.19 7.32
C THR A 276 -7.53 2.00 6.27
N ASP A 277 -6.71 2.97 6.68
CA ASP A 277 -5.82 3.72 5.80
C ASP A 277 -4.83 2.79 5.10
N THR A 278 -4.14 1.94 5.87
CA THR A 278 -3.12 1.03 5.33
C THR A 278 -3.71 -0.02 4.41
N MET A 279 -4.81 -0.65 4.81
CA MET A 279 -5.46 -1.64 3.95
C MET A 279 -5.99 -1.00 2.66
N ALA A 280 -6.58 0.20 2.76
CA ALA A 280 -7.05 0.94 1.59
C ALA A 280 -5.90 1.43 0.70
N ALA A 281 -4.78 1.85 1.26
CA ALA A 281 -3.57 2.24 0.54
C ALA A 281 -3.00 1.06 -0.27
N MET A 282 -2.86 -0.11 0.35
CA MET A 282 -2.39 -1.32 -0.32
C MET A 282 -3.36 -1.78 -1.43
N THR A 283 -4.66 -1.84 -1.15
CA THR A 283 -5.68 -2.17 -2.15
C THR A 283 -5.70 -1.14 -3.29
N GLY A 284 -5.63 0.15 -2.96
CA GLY A 284 -5.61 1.25 -3.90
C GLY A 284 -4.37 1.26 -4.79
N ALA A 285 -3.20 0.87 -4.25
CA ALA A 285 -1.99 0.69 -5.03
C ALA A 285 -2.13 -0.40 -6.10
N ILE A 286 -2.73 -1.54 -5.74
CA ILE A 286 -2.95 -2.67 -6.65
C ILE A 286 -3.99 -2.32 -7.71
N ALA A 287 -5.17 -1.83 -7.29
CA ALA A 287 -6.25 -1.46 -8.21
C ALA A 287 -5.86 -0.28 -9.11
N GLY A 288 -5.19 0.73 -8.56
CA GLY A 288 -4.71 1.89 -9.31
C GLY A 288 -3.61 1.53 -10.30
N GLY A 289 -2.66 0.65 -9.93
CA GLY A 289 -1.64 0.15 -10.85
C GLY A 289 -2.23 -0.64 -12.02
N ARG A 290 -3.28 -1.41 -11.72
CA ARG A 290 -4.05 -2.16 -12.73
C ARG A 290 -4.90 -1.29 -13.64
N LEU A 291 -5.52 -0.23 -13.13
CA LEU A 291 -6.54 0.51 -13.87
C LEU A 291 -6.03 1.84 -14.46
N GLY A 292 -4.89 2.33 -13.98
CA GLY A 292 -4.33 3.63 -14.38
C GLY A 292 -5.06 4.80 -13.72
N THR A 293 -4.59 6.02 -13.99
CA THR A 293 -5.13 7.23 -13.34
C THR A 293 -6.57 7.55 -13.73
N GLY A 294 -6.98 7.16 -14.95
CA GLY A 294 -8.32 7.44 -15.47
C GLY A 294 -9.46 6.70 -14.78
N ALA A 295 -9.17 5.67 -13.97
CA ALA A 295 -10.18 4.97 -13.16
C ALA A 295 -10.39 5.58 -11.77
N LEU A 296 -9.52 6.50 -11.35
CA LEU A 296 -9.60 7.14 -10.04
C LEU A 296 -10.60 8.31 -10.08
N PRO A 297 -11.44 8.52 -9.05
CA PRO A 297 -12.36 9.66 -8.99
C PRO A 297 -11.62 11.01 -9.03
N PRO A 298 -11.68 11.78 -10.14
CA PRO A 298 -10.79 12.92 -10.35
C PRO A 298 -11.01 14.05 -9.33
N ALA A 299 -12.27 14.26 -8.91
CA ALA A 299 -12.61 15.28 -7.92
C ALA A 299 -12.01 15.00 -6.53
N LEU A 300 -11.81 13.73 -6.17
CA LEU A 300 -11.19 13.35 -4.90
C LEU A 300 -9.66 13.36 -5.04
N VAL A 301 -9.11 12.86 -6.15
CA VAL A 301 -7.67 12.92 -6.45
C VAL A 301 -7.15 14.35 -6.43
N ALA A 302 -7.92 15.32 -6.95
CA ALA A 302 -7.54 16.73 -6.94
C ALA A 302 -7.39 17.34 -5.54
N ARG A 303 -7.93 16.70 -4.49
CA ARG A 303 -7.85 17.16 -3.10
C ARG A 303 -6.68 16.54 -2.31
N LEU A 304 -6.02 15.55 -2.89
CA LEU A 304 -4.89 14.88 -2.24
C LEU A 304 -3.78 15.88 -1.92
N ASN A 305 -3.31 15.88 -0.68
CA ASN A 305 -2.23 16.74 -0.24
C ASN A 305 -1.42 16.17 0.94
N ASP A 306 -0.20 16.67 1.09
CA ASP A 306 0.63 16.47 2.29
C ASP A 306 0.85 17.80 3.00
N ARG A 307 -0.11 18.23 3.82
CA ARG A 307 -0.04 19.49 4.58
C ARG A 307 0.30 20.68 3.69
N GLY A 308 -0.19 20.67 2.45
CA GLY A 308 0.08 21.67 1.41
C GLY A 308 1.46 21.62 0.74
N THR A 309 2.33 20.65 1.04
CA THR A 309 3.68 20.56 0.47
C THR A 309 3.78 19.67 -0.78
N TRP A 310 2.87 18.71 -0.90
CA TRP A 310 2.75 17.83 -2.05
C TRP A 310 1.29 17.72 -2.44
N ASP A 311 1.00 17.64 -3.74
CA ASP A 311 -0.32 17.41 -4.30
C ASP A 311 -0.33 16.19 -5.23
N SER A 312 -1.50 15.84 -5.78
CA SER A 312 -1.63 14.74 -6.73
C SER A 312 -0.85 14.96 -8.03
N ALA A 313 -0.68 16.21 -8.49
CA ALA A 313 0.10 16.50 -9.68
C ALA A 313 1.59 16.19 -9.47
N ALA A 314 2.14 16.54 -8.31
CA ALA A 314 3.52 16.25 -7.91
C ALA A 314 3.75 14.75 -7.75
N LEU A 315 2.83 14.01 -7.11
CA LEU A 315 2.89 12.56 -7.02
C LEU A 315 2.86 11.91 -8.41
N SER A 316 1.95 12.35 -9.28
CA SER A 316 1.83 11.82 -10.64
C SER A 316 3.10 12.06 -11.47
N ARG A 317 3.72 13.24 -11.32
CA ARG A 317 4.98 13.57 -11.99
C ARG A 317 6.13 12.70 -11.50
N LEU A 318 6.29 12.57 -10.18
CA LEU A 318 7.30 11.70 -9.56
C LEU A 318 7.20 10.26 -10.08
N ALA A 319 5.98 9.70 -10.10
CA ALA A 319 5.75 8.36 -10.61
C ALA A 319 6.19 8.21 -12.08
N ARG A 320 5.88 9.18 -12.93
CA ARG A 320 6.27 9.15 -14.36
C ARG A 320 7.78 9.31 -14.56
N GLU A 321 8.46 10.12 -13.75
CA GLU A 321 9.92 10.28 -13.76
C GLU A 321 10.64 8.96 -13.38
N CYS A 322 10.13 8.25 -12.37
CA CYS A 322 10.69 6.97 -11.93
C CYS A 322 10.51 5.85 -12.97
N ALA A 323 9.45 5.87 -13.76
CA ALA A 323 9.21 4.86 -14.80
C ALA A 323 10.28 4.87 -15.91
N GLY A 324 10.95 6.01 -16.14
CA GLY A 324 12.02 6.15 -17.13
C GLY A 324 13.44 5.91 -16.59
N SER A 325 13.58 5.80 -15.26
CA SER A 325 14.88 5.82 -14.57
C SER A 325 15.31 4.45 -13.98
N ALA A 326 14.53 3.38 -14.20
CA ALA A 326 14.67 2.10 -13.48
C ALA A 326 14.81 0.86 -14.38
#